data_AF-A0ABD1HHI1-F1
#
_entry.id   AF-A0ABD1HHI1-F1
#
_cell.length_a   1.000
_cell.length_b   1.000
_cell.length_c   1.000
_cell.angle_alpha   90.00
_cell.angle_beta   90.00
_cell.angle_gamma   90.00
#
_symmetry.space_group_name_H-M   'P 1'
#
loop_
_entity.id
_entity.type
_entity.pdbx_description
1 polymer ?
#
loop_
_entity_poly.entity_id
_entity_poly.type
_entity_poly.pdbx_seq_one_letter_code
_entity_poly.pdbx_strand_id
1 'polypeptide(L)'
;MNGIMNWNKIGDCGVSIEGSCDLTSERMLEKALTCPNLYELGTSIKLGKALAMGILGKLPWLIKLRLYDESFVGEEMRCPANSFPRLKELALRGLPKSREWRVEAGAMPFLSELMIRECSCLEMVPEGLSRISTLQRLDFHKVRHVPSIIIKD
;
A
#
# COMPACT_ATOMS: atom_id res chain seq x y z
N MET A 1 23.71 -15.69 -15.70
CA MET A 1 24.63 -16.20 -14.67
C MET A 1 23.84 -16.35 -13.37
N ASN A 2 23.74 -17.59 -12.89
CA ASN A 2 23.27 -18.11 -11.60
C ASN A 2 22.06 -17.42 -10.95
N GLY A 3 20.87 -17.94 -11.30
CA GLY A 3 19.61 -17.61 -10.65
C GLY A 3 19.59 -18.07 -9.19
N ILE A 4 19.21 -17.15 -8.30
CA ILE A 4 19.01 -17.42 -6.88
C ILE A 4 17.72 -18.25 -6.73
N MET A 5 17.86 -19.56 -6.60
CA MET A 5 16.75 -20.53 -6.43
C MET A 5 16.44 -20.85 -4.95
N ASN A 6 16.63 -19.92 -4.02
CA ASN A 6 16.19 -20.17 -2.64
C ASN A 6 15.91 -18.89 -1.85
N TRP A 7 14.64 -18.47 -1.86
CA TRP A 7 14.11 -17.28 -1.19
C TRP A 7 13.94 -17.47 0.33
N ASN A 8 14.18 -18.66 0.87
CA ASN A 8 13.94 -19.02 2.28
C ASN A 8 15.06 -18.61 3.25
N LYS A 9 16.10 -17.89 2.79
CA LYS A 9 17.23 -17.44 3.62
C LYS A 9 17.42 -15.91 3.68
N ILE A 10 16.53 -15.14 3.06
CA ILE A 10 16.60 -13.67 3.07
C ILE A 10 15.55 -13.17 4.06
N GLY A 11 16.00 -12.64 5.21
CA GLY A 11 15.12 -12.11 6.26
C GLY A 11 14.44 -10.79 5.88
N ASP A 12 15.03 -10.06 4.92
CA ASP A 12 14.51 -8.81 4.36
C ASP A 12 14.59 -8.86 2.82
N CYS A 13 13.65 -9.52 2.15
CA CYS A 13 13.45 -9.43 0.70
C CYS A 13 12.70 -8.14 0.29
N GLY A 14 13.41 -7.04 0.12
CA GLY A 14 12.85 -5.79 -0.38
C GLY A 14 12.84 -5.87 -1.89
N VAL A 15 11.67 -6.04 -2.51
CA VAL A 15 11.57 -6.01 -3.96
C VAL A 15 11.19 -4.59 -4.38
N SER A 16 12.19 -3.81 -4.79
CA SER A 16 11.98 -2.59 -5.57
C SER A 16 12.02 -2.98 -7.04
N ILE A 17 10.87 -2.94 -7.70
CA ILE A 17 10.80 -3.20 -9.14
C ILE A 17 11.12 -1.87 -9.83
N GLU A 18 12.36 -1.73 -10.32
CA GLU A 18 12.83 -0.57 -11.10
C GLU A 18 12.99 -0.97 -12.58
N GLY A 19 12.47 -0.14 -13.49
CA GLY A 19 12.54 -0.36 -14.93
C GLY A 19 11.15 -0.48 -15.60
N SER A 20 11.15 -0.51 -16.94
CA SER A 20 9.95 -0.52 -17.79
C SER A 20 9.22 -1.89 -17.80
N CYS A 21 8.98 -2.48 -16.64
CA CYS A 21 8.11 -3.64 -16.52
C CYS A 21 6.67 -3.14 -16.39
N ASP A 22 5.82 -3.45 -17.36
CA ASP A 22 4.39 -3.16 -17.23
C ASP A 22 3.73 -4.16 -16.26
N LEU A 23 3.45 -3.72 -15.03
CA LEU A 23 2.76 -4.51 -14.00
C LEU A 23 1.24 -4.35 -14.05
N THR A 24 0.69 -3.73 -15.10
CA THR A 24 -0.77 -3.61 -15.26
C THR A 24 -1.46 -4.94 -15.53
N SER A 25 -0.70 -5.98 -15.92
CA SER A 25 -1.22 -7.35 -16.06
C SER A 25 -1.47 -7.99 -14.69
N GLU A 26 -2.72 -8.41 -14.44
CA GLU A 26 -3.15 -9.15 -13.24
C GLU A 26 -2.23 -10.35 -12.92
N ARG A 27 -1.68 -11.00 -13.95
CA ARG A 27 -0.77 -12.17 -13.82
C ARG A 27 0.54 -11.87 -13.08
N MET A 28 1.04 -10.63 -13.11
CA MET A 28 2.27 -10.26 -12.40
C MET A 28 2.02 -10.01 -10.92
N LEU A 29 0.88 -9.39 -10.58
CA LEU A 29 0.41 -9.25 -9.20
C LEU A 29 0.11 -10.62 -8.58
N GLU A 30 -0.47 -11.55 -9.35
CA GLU A 30 -0.67 -12.94 -8.93
C GLU A 30 0.65 -13.69 -8.65
N LYS A 31 1.72 -13.41 -9.41
CA LYS A 31 3.06 -13.95 -9.10
C LYS A 31 3.68 -13.33 -7.84
N ALA A 32 3.40 -12.07 -7.53
CA ALA A 32 3.79 -11.50 -6.25
C ALA A 32 3.08 -12.20 -5.07
N LEU A 33 1.83 -12.64 -5.27
CA LEU A 33 1.09 -13.45 -4.28
C LEU A 33 1.73 -14.81 -4.01
N THR A 34 2.53 -15.36 -4.93
CA THR A 34 3.20 -16.66 -4.71
C THR A 34 4.52 -16.53 -3.96
N CYS A 35 4.91 -15.33 -3.54
CA CYS A 35 6.11 -15.08 -2.74
C CYS A 35 5.76 -15.15 -1.24
N PRO A 36 5.98 -16.29 -0.55
CA PRO A 36 5.48 -16.50 0.81
C PRO A 36 6.16 -15.63 1.87
N ASN A 37 7.24 -14.91 1.54
CA ASN A 37 8.01 -14.07 2.48
C ASN A 37 8.14 -12.62 1.99
N LEU A 38 7.22 -12.13 1.15
CA LEU A 38 7.25 -10.72 0.73
C LEU A 38 6.90 -9.82 1.91
N TYR A 39 7.93 -9.27 2.56
CA TYR A 39 7.81 -8.42 3.75
C TYR A 39 7.62 -6.94 3.39
N GLU A 40 8.21 -6.51 2.27
CA GLU A 40 8.16 -5.14 1.79
C GLU A 40 7.91 -5.13 0.29
N LEU A 41 6.96 -4.29 -0.13
CA LEU A 41 6.73 -3.98 -1.53
C LEU A 41 6.79 -2.47 -1.73
N GLY A 42 7.76 -2.03 -2.53
CA GLY A 42 7.83 -0.68 -3.06
C GLY A 42 7.73 -0.69 -4.58
N THR A 43 6.88 0.17 -5.14
CA THR A 43 6.77 0.30 -6.59
C THR A 43 6.50 1.74 -7.01
N SER A 44 7.23 2.18 -8.03
CA SER A 44 6.93 3.37 -8.86
C SER A 44 6.32 2.97 -10.22
N ILE A 45 6.02 1.68 -10.40
CA ILE A 45 5.43 1.12 -11.61
C ILE A 45 3.91 1.06 -11.49
N LYS A 46 3.22 1.42 -12.57
CA LYS A 46 1.75 1.40 -12.69
C LYS A 46 1.16 0.02 -12.39
N LEU A 47 0.35 -0.04 -11.33
CA LEU A 47 -0.51 -1.15 -10.94
C LEU A 47 -1.92 -0.93 -11.51
N GLY A 48 -2.55 -1.99 -12.02
CA GLY A 48 -3.91 -1.93 -12.59
C GLY A 48 -4.99 -1.40 -11.63
N LYS A 49 -6.05 -0.80 -12.20
CA LYS A 49 -7.03 0.08 -11.52
C LYS A 49 -7.74 -0.47 -10.28
N ALA A 50 -8.35 -1.66 -10.34
CA ALA A 50 -9.40 -2.03 -9.37
C ALA A 50 -9.02 -3.17 -8.40
N LEU A 51 -8.02 -3.99 -8.76
CA LEU A 51 -7.66 -5.17 -7.99
C LEU A 51 -6.35 -5.01 -7.19
N ALA A 52 -5.59 -3.92 -7.39
CA ALA A 52 -4.30 -3.74 -6.75
C ALA A 52 -4.39 -3.79 -5.22
N MET A 53 -5.22 -2.95 -4.58
CA MET A 53 -5.35 -2.96 -3.11
C MET A 53 -5.97 -4.26 -2.56
N GLY A 54 -6.88 -4.88 -3.32
CA GLY A 54 -7.48 -6.16 -2.94
C GLY A 54 -6.52 -7.35 -3.04
N ILE A 55 -5.62 -7.35 -4.02
CA ILE A 55 -4.57 -8.36 -4.18
C ILE A 55 -3.47 -8.14 -3.15
N LEU A 56 -2.94 -6.92 -3.06
CA LEU A 56 -1.91 -6.56 -2.09
C LEU A 56 -2.37 -6.80 -0.65
N GLY A 57 -3.64 -6.52 -0.37
CA GLY A 57 -4.26 -6.76 0.93
C GLY A 57 -4.34 -8.23 1.33
N LYS A 58 -4.17 -9.18 0.40
CA LYS A 58 -4.15 -10.62 0.71
C LYS A 58 -2.75 -11.14 1.02
N LEU A 59 -1.70 -10.34 0.85
CA LEU A 59 -0.33 -10.76 1.15
C LEU A 59 -0.16 -10.97 2.66
N PRO A 60 0.05 -12.21 3.13
CA PRO A 60 -0.05 -12.52 4.55
C PRO A 60 1.14 -12.03 5.38
N TRP A 61 2.26 -11.67 4.75
CA TRP A 61 3.50 -11.25 5.38
C TRP A 61 3.93 -9.83 5.03
N LEU A 62 3.11 -9.09 4.27
CA LEU A 62 3.45 -7.73 3.89
C LEU A 62 3.40 -6.80 5.12
N ILE A 63 4.57 -6.31 5.52
CA ILE A 63 4.77 -5.38 6.64
C ILE A 63 4.83 -3.94 6.14
N LYS A 64 5.43 -3.72 4.96
CA LYS A 64 5.68 -2.39 4.42
C LYS A 64 5.16 -2.29 2.98
N LEU A 65 4.33 -1.29 2.72
CA LEU A 65 3.82 -0.99 1.38
C LEU A 65 4.14 0.45 1.02
N ARG A 66 4.80 0.64 -0.13
CA ARG A 66 5.20 1.93 -0.66
C ARG A 66 4.71 2.06 -2.11
N LEU A 67 3.76 2.97 -2.35
CA LEU A 67 3.20 3.26 -3.67
C LEU A 67 3.62 4.67 -4.09
N TYR A 68 4.50 4.78 -5.08
CA TYR A 68 5.10 6.03 -5.54
C TYR A 68 4.79 6.34 -7.01
N ASP A 69 4.97 7.59 -7.44
CA ASP A 69 5.07 8.02 -8.84
C ASP A 69 4.05 7.38 -9.83
N GLU A 70 2.77 7.67 -9.65
CA GLU A 70 1.68 7.09 -10.46
C GLU A 70 1.56 5.56 -10.43
N SER A 71 2.22 4.87 -9.48
CA SER A 71 2.12 3.42 -9.35
C SER A 71 0.72 2.91 -9.07
N PHE A 72 -0.20 3.76 -8.60
CA PHE A 72 -1.62 3.43 -8.53
C PHE A 72 -2.40 4.27 -9.53
N VAL A 73 -3.00 3.61 -10.54
CA VAL A 73 -3.82 4.31 -11.56
C VAL A 73 -5.33 4.20 -11.33
N GLY A 74 -5.75 3.55 -10.24
CA GLY A 74 -7.15 3.50 -9.81
C GLY A 74 -7.64 4.86 -9.30
N GLU A 75 -8.93 5.12 -9.47
CA GLU A 75 -9.58 6.31 -8.90
C GLU A 75 -9.97 6.10 -7.43
N GLU A 76 -10.18 4.85 -7.04
CA GLU A 76 -10.60 4.47 -5.70
C GLU A 76 -9.69 3.39 -5.10
N MET A 77 -9.12 3.69 -3.94
CA MET A 77 -8.41 2.72 -3.11
C MET A 77 -9.39 2.11 -2.10
N ARG A 78 -9.75 0.84 -2.26
CA ARG A 78 -10.57 0.11 -1.27
C ARG A 78 -9.71 -0.86 -0.47
N CYS A 79 -9.74 -0.71 0.86
CA CYS A 79 -9.14 -1.63 1.81
C CYS A 79 -10.27 -2.36 2.55
N PRO A 80 -10.73 -3.54 2.07
CA PRO A 80 -11.84 -4.26 2.68
C PRO A 80 -11.45 -4.84 4.05
N ALA A 81 -12.43 -5.26 4.84
CA ALA A 81 -12.18 -5.93 6.11
C ALA A 81 -11.22 -7.11 5.95
N ASN A 82 -10.35 -7.32 6.95
CA ASN A 82 -9.31 -8.36 6.98
C ASN A 82 -8.19 -8.21 5.91
N SER A 83 -8.18 -7.13 5.14
CA SER A 83 -7.04 -6.81 4.27
C SER A 83 -5.84 -6.34 5.09
N PHE A 84 -4.64 -6.64 4.58
CA PHE A 84 -3.35 -6.23 5.13
C PHE A 84 -3.16 -6.68 6.60
N PRO A 85 -3.21 -7.99 6.88
CA PRO A 85 -3.28 -8.52 8.24
C PRO A 85 -2.02 -8.26 9.07
N ARG A 86 -0.91 -7.79 8.48
CA ARG A 86 0.36 -7.51 9.17
C ARG A 86 1.00 -6.17 8.80
N LEU A 87 0.34 -5.36 7.99
CA LEU A 87 0.93 -4.11 7.50
C LEU A 87 1.15 -3.14 8.67
N LYS A 88 2.38 -2.61 8.76
CA LYS A 88 2.82 -1.66 9.79
C LYS A 88 3.16 -0.30 9.20
N GLU A 89 3.67 -0.26 7.97
CA GLU A 89 4.07 0.96 7.28
C GLU A 89 3.35 1.07 5.93
N LEU A 90 2.63 2.18 5.73
CA LEU A 90 2.02 2.54 4.46
C LEU A 90 2.53 3.91 4.01
N ALA A 91 3.15 3.96 2.84
CA ALA A 91 3.55 5.21 2.21
C ALA A 91 2.88 5.37 0.84
N LEU A 92 2.16 6.48 0.67
CA LEU A 92 1.53 6.88 -0.58
C LEU A 92 2.17 8.19 -1.03
N ARG A 93 2.82 8.20 -2.21
CA ARG A 93 3.41 9.42 -2.76
C ARG A 93 3.09 9.61 -4.22
N GLY A 94 2.66 10.81 -4.60
CA GLY A 94 2.53 11.17 -6.01
C GLY A 94 1.52 10.27 -6.74
N LEU A 95 0.32 10.10 -6.17
CA LEU A 95 -0.76 9.30 -6.76
C LEU A 95 -1.87 10.22 -7.32
N PRO A 96 -1.66 10.89 -8.48
CA PRO A 96 -2.53 11.96 -8.96
C PRO A 96 -3.91 11.51 -9.45
N LYS A 97 -4.14 10.21 -9.61
CA LYS A 97 -5.43 9.66 -10.07
C LYS A 97 -6.34 9.19 -8.92
N SER A 98 -5.77 8.94 -7.74
CA SER A 98 -6.56 8.48 -6.60
C SER A 98 -7.38 9.63 -6.04
N ARG A 99 -8.70 9.49 -6.09
CA ARG A 99 -9.68 10.47 -5.60
C ARG A 99 -10.32 10.02 -4.30
N GLU A 100 -10.68 8.75 -4.21
CA GLU A 100 -11.31 8.16 -3.05
C GLU A 100 -10.38 7.13 -2.39
N TRP A 101 -10.39 7.13 -1.05
CA TRP A 101 -9.78 6.07 -0.27
C TRP A 101 -10.78 5.63 0.81
N ARG A 102 -11.11 4.33 0.82
CA ARG A 102 -12.02 3.70 1.78
C ARG A 102 -11.28 2.63 2.57
N VAL A 103 -11.40 2.70 3.89
CA VAL A 103 -10.85 1.73 4.84
C VAL A 103 -11.99 1.16 5.66
N GLU A 104 -12.29 -0.12 5.45
CA GLU A 104 -13.33 -0.83 6.20
C GLU A 104 -12.84 -1.23 7.60
N ALA A 105 -13.78 -1.50 8.50
CA ALA A 105 -13.46 -1.97 9.84
C ALA A 105 -12.67 -3.30 9.78
N GLY A 106 -11.55 -3.37 10.51
CA GLY A 106 -10.69 -4.55 10.54
C GLY A 106 -9.67 -4.64 9.40
N ALA A 107 -9.60 -3.65 8.51
CA ALA A 107 -8.48 -3.51 7.58
C ALA A 107 -7.24 -2.97 8.30
N MET A 108 -6.05 -3.46 7.93
CA MET A 108 -4.75 -2.96 8.42
C MET A 108 -4.65 -2.82 9.96
N PRO A 109 -5.01 -3.85 10.76
CA PRO A 109 -5.15 -3.73 12.22
C PRO A 109 -3.86 -3.32 12.97
N PHE A 110 -2.70 -3.52 12.35
CA PHE A 110 -1.38 -3.24 12.95
C PHE A 110 -0.65 -2.04 12.34
N LEU A 111 -1.34 -1.22 11.54
CA LEU A 111 -0.72 -0.06 10.89
C LEU A 111 -0.27 0.96 11.94
N SER A 112 1.04 1.17 12.03
CA SER A 112 1.65 2.09 12.98
C SER A 112 2.16 3.39 12.34
N GLU A 113 2.49 3.35 11.05
CA GLU A 113 3.04 4.49 10.31
C GLU A 113 2.27 4.71 9.01
N LEU A 114 1.79 5.93 8.82
CA LEU A 114 1.15 6.37 7.59
C LEU A 114 1.81 7.64 7.07
N MET A 115 2.29 7.57 5.83
CA MET A 115 2.76 8.71 5.06
C MET A 115 1.86 8.91 3.83
N ILE A 116 1.37 10.13 3.63
CA ILE A 116 0.72 10.55 2.39
C ILE A 116 1.34 11.87 1.93
N ARG A 117 2.01 11.85 0.78
CA ARG A 117 2.66 13.03 0.22
C ARG A 117 2.27 13.24 -1.23
N GLU A 118 2.00 14.48 -1.64
CA GLU A 118 1.79 14.81 -3.05
C GLU A 118 0.59 14.07 -3.70
N CYS A 119 -0.42 13.72 -2.89
CA CYS A 119 -1.67 13.09 -3.34
C CYS A 119 -2.81 14.12 -3.38
N SER A 120 -2.64 15.19 -4.16
CA SER A 120 -3.52 16.37 -4.16
C SER A 120 -4.94 16.12 -4.70
N CYS A 121 -5.14 14.98 -5.39
CA CYS A 121 -6.44 14.57 -5.91
C CYS A 121 -7.25 13.73 -4.91
N LEU A 122 -6.61 13.19 -3.87
CA LEU A 122 -7.30 12.47 -2.80
C LEU A 122 -8.20 13.46 -2.06
N GLU A 123 -9.51 13.26 -2.16
CA GLU A 123 -10.49 14.22 -1.66
C GLU A 123 -10.44 14.32 -0.13
N MET A 124 -10.25 13.17 0.53
CA MET A 124 -10.24 13.07 1.99
C MET A 124 -9.44 11.84 2.43
N VAL A 125 -8.65 12.00 3.49
CA VAL A 125 -8.06 10.88 4.23
C VAL A 125 -9.18 10.09 4.94
N PRO A 126 -9.26 8.76 4.81
CA PRO A 126 -10.41 8.00 5.30
C PRO A 126 -10.51 8.01 6.81
N GLU A 127 -11.68 8.42 7.32
CA GLU A 127 -12.00 8.38 8.75
C GLU A 127 -11.88 6.98 9.36
N GLY A 128 -11.99 5.92 8.55
CA GLY A 128 -11.77 4.53 8.97
C GLY A 128 -10.42 4.30 9.65
N LEU A 129 -9.40 5.11 9.35
CA LEU A 129 -8.09 5.06 10.00
C LEU A 129 -8.15 5.42 11.48
N SER A 130 -9.15 6.19 11.94
CA SER A 130 -9.33 6.51 13.37
C SER A 130 -9.52 5.27 14.25
N ARG A 131 -10.05 4.18 13.66
CA ARG A 131 -10.32 2.91 14.35
C ARG A 131 -9.06 2.07 14.55
N ILE A 132 -7.94 2.43 13.92
CA ILE A 132 -6.66 1.75 14.06
C ILE A 132 -5.98 2.31 15.31
N SER A 133 -5.99 1.54 16.39
CA SER A 133 -5.40 1.92 17.68
C SER A 133 -3.88 1.94 17.68
N THR A 134 -3.26 1.19 16.77
CA THR A 134 -1.80 1.06 16.63
C THR A 134 -1.14 2.22 15.88
N LEU A 135 -1.93 3.10 15.26
CA LEU A 135 -1.45 4.21 14.45
C LEU A 135 -0.79 5.28 15.34
N GLN A 136 0.51 5.52 15.11
CA GLN A 136 1.37 6.37 15.97
C GLN A 136 2.05 7.49 15.20
N ARG A 137 2.47 7.24 13.96
CA ARG A 137 3.18 8.22 13.13
C ARG A 137 2.35 8.57 11.91
N LEU A 138 2.05 9.85 11.78
CA LEU A 138 1.29 10.43 10.68
C LEU A 138 2.14 11.50 10.02
N ASP A 139 2.27 11.42 8.70
CA ASP A 139 2.98 12.41 7.89
C ASP A 139 2.13 12.74 6.66
N PHE A 140 1.58 13.96 6.65
CA PHE A 140 0.74 14.46 5.57
C PHE A 140 1.38 15.70 4.96
N HIS A 141 1.58 15.68 3.64
CA HIS A 141 2.11 16.82 2.90
C HIS A 141 1.43 16.93 1.54
N LYS A 142 0.86 18.10 1.22
CA LYS A 142 0.10 18.33 -0.04
C LYS A 142 -1.04 17.32 -0.24
N VAL A 143 -1.87 17.14 0.80
CA VAL A 143 -3.12 16.37 0.79
C VAL A 143 -4.29 17.35 0.90
N ARG A 144 -5.42 17.08 0.25
CA ARG A 144 -6.55 18.03 0.19
C ARG A 144 -7.25 18.22 1.54
N HIS A 145 -7.59 17.12 2.20
CA HIS A 145 -8.31 17.16 3.47
C HIS A 145 -7.88 16.01 4.38
N VAL A 146 -7.53 16.35 5.62
CA VAL A 146 -7.27 15.41 6.71
C VAL A 146 -8.30 15.67 7.79
N PRO A 147 -9.25 14.76 8.04
CA PRO A 147 -10.21 14.92 9.11
C PRO A 147 -9.53 14.99 10.48
N SER A 148 -10.00 15.87 11.36
CA SER A 148 -9.43 16.03 12.72
C SER A 148 -9.46 14.74 13.53
N ILE A 149 -10.46 13.89 13.33
CA ILE A 149 -10.57 12.57 14.00
C ILE A 149 -9.37 11.64 13.72
N ILE A 150 -8.59 11.90 12.67
CA ILE A 150 -7.36 11.15 12.36
C ILE A 150 -6.16 11.69 13.14
N ILE A 151 -6.14 13.00 13.39
CA ILE A 151 -5.08 13.68 14.12
C ILE A 151 -5.45 13.56 15.60
N LYS A 152 -5.02 12.47 16.23
CA LYS A 152 -5.21 12.26 17.68
C LYS A 152 -4.34 13.28 18.41
N ASP A 153 -4.96 14.13 19.21
CA ASP A 153 -4.29 15.10 20.10
C ASP A 153 -3.36 14.40 21.11
#